data_AF-A0A1B0DIR4-F1
#
_entry.id   AF-A0A1B0DIR4-F1
#
_cell.length_a   1.000
_cell.length_b   1.000
_cell.length_c   1.000
_cell.angle_alpha   90.00
_cell.angle_beta   90.00
_cell.angle_gamma   90.00
#
_symmetry.space_group_name_H-M   'P 1'
#
loop_
_entity.id
_entity.type
_entity.pdbx_description
1 polymer ?
#
loop_
_entity_poly.entity_id
_entity_poly.type
_entity_poly.pdbx_seq_one_letter_code
_entity_poly.pdbx_strand_id
1 'polypeptide(L)'
;MSEDFNAAQFSVVPKEEPPSPQSAFGGHESSSAASSEPTPGATPGAPSAGGAPSTETTRQSSLQKIMQRKRNVWQLPHSQKLAKLSMYSACQAEGCRCTGWKLPEEHKYRDVEGTFCPKFTEECRNSHCKHSVDSHLSHLADIEEEQLNGLLGTIVDVENLFMSMSREEDSDTKKVYYFLF
;
A
#
# COMPACT_ATOMS: atom_id res chain seq x y z
N MET A 1 -22.12 32.99 -7.36
CA MET A 1 -22.05 32.35 -6.03
C MET A 1 -20.82 31.50 -6.06
N SER A 2 -19.76 32.00 -5.45
CA SER A 2 -18.43 31.40 -5.42
C SER A 2 -18.41 30.38 -4.30
N GLU A 3 -18.21 29.11 -4.63
CA GLU A 3 -18.06 28.05 -3.63
C GLU A 3 -16.58 27.66 -3.56
N ASP A 4 -15.88 28.36 -2.66
CA ASP A 4 -14.60 27.94 -2.09
C ASP A 4 -14.80 26.61 -1.36
N PHE A 5 -14.44 25.49 -2.00
CA PHE A 5 -14.41 24.19 -1.31
C PHE A 5 -12.97 23.85 -0.88
N ASN A 6 -12.76 24.07 0.41
CA ASN A 6 -11.54 23.92 1.19
C ASN A 6 -10.79 22.59 0.92
N ALA A 7 -9.76 22.64 0.09
CA ALA A 7 -8.75 21.59 -0.02
C ALA A 7 -7.81 21.68 1.19
N ALA A 8 -8.18 21.05 2.30
CA ALA A 8 -7.31 20.88 3.44
C ALA A 8 -6.18 19.89 3.11
N GLN A 9 -5.11 20.48 2.57
CA GLN A 9 -3.70 20.10 2.63
C GLN A 9 -3.36 18.79 3.37
N PHE A 10 -3.10 17.73 2.61
CA PHE A 10 -2.01 16.82 2.99
C PHE A 10 -0.70 17.52 2.61
N SER A 11 -0.09 18.19 3.59
CA SER A 11 1.24 18.78 3.45
C SER A 11 2.27 17.66 3.42
N VAL A 12 2.74 17.32 2.22
CA VAL A 12 3.82 16.34 2.03
C VAL A 12 5.13 17.11 2.11
N VAL A 13 5.80 17.01 3.26
CA VAL A 13 7.19 17.45 3.42
C VAL A 13 8.08 16.53 2.57
N PRO A 14 8.98 17.04 1.71
CA PRO A 14 9.94 16.21 1.00
C PRO A 14 10.97 15.65 1.98
N LYS A 15 11.21 14.34 1.94
CA LYS A 15 12.24 13.65 2.74
C LYS A 15 13.55 13.63 1.96
N GLU A 16 14.59 14.26 2.50
CA GLU A 16 15.95 14.21 1.97
C GLU A 16 16.54 12.78 2.01
N GLU A 17 17.33 12.48 0.99
CA GLU A 17 17.99 11.21 0.71
C GLU A 17 19.32 11.06 1.49
N PRO A 18 19.63 9.89 2.08
CA PRO A 18 20.93 9.67 2.73
C PRO A 18 22.02 9.25 1.71
N PRO A 19 23.29 9.69 1.89
CA PRO A 19 24.36 9.47 0.91
C PRO A 19 24.93 8.05 0.94
N SER A 20 25.35 7.59 -0.23
CA SER A 20 25.99 6.29 -0.50
C SER A 20 27.34 6.12 0.21
N PRO A 21 27.74 4.86 0.54
CA PRO A 21 29.05 4.60 1.15
C PRO A 21 30.18 4.65 0.12
N GLN A 22 31.25 5.37 0.46
CA GLN A 22 32.47 5.52 -0.32
C GLN A 22 33.41 4.33 -0.11
N SER A 23 33.98 3.84 -1.20
CA SER A 23 34.97 2.75 -1.27
C SER A 23 36.35 3.25 -0.82
N ALA A 24 36.89 2.66 0.25
CA ALA A 24 38.26 2.89 0.69
C ALA A 24 39.23 1.95 -0.04
N PHE A 25 40.18 2.52 -0.78
CA PHE A 25 41.34 1.85 -1.33
C PHE A 25 42.36 1.57 -0.22
N GLY A 26 42.79 0.32 -0.09
CA GLY A 26 43.93 -0.10 0.72
C GLY A 26 44.76 -1.12 -0.04
N GLY A 27 46.00 -0.78 -0.38
CA GLY A 27 46.94 -1.66 -1.06
C GLY A 27 47.71 -2.56 -0.09
N HIS A 28 48.21 -3.69 -0.61
CA HIS A 28 49.48 -4.28 -0.21
C HIS A 28 50.00 -5.24 -1.29
N GLU A 29 51.32 -5.22 -1.44
CA GLU A 29 52.13 -5.91 -2.44
C GLU A 29 52.58 -7.31 -1.97
N SER A 30 52.80 -8.21 -2.95
CA SER A 30 54.01 -9.04 -3.15
C SER A 30 53.81 -10.54 -3.42
N SER A 31 54.27 -10.92 -4.64
CA SER A 31 55.16 -12.06 -4.98
C SER A 31 54.62 -13.43 -5.46
N SER A 32 54.92 -13.69 -6.75
CA SER A 32 55.55 -14.89 -7.39
C SER A 32 54.75 -16.21 -7.45
N ALA A 33 54.74 -17.06 -8.51
CA ALA A 33 55.44 -17.16 -9.81
C ALA A 33 54.75 -18.21 -10.73
N ALA A 34 55.11 -18.21 -12.05
CA ALA A 34 55.11 -19.31 -13.05
C ALA A 34 53.75 -19.95 -13.49
N SER A 35 53.41 -20.28 -14.76
CA SER A 35 54.06 -20.30 -16.08
C SER A 35 53.00 -20.48 -17.21
N SER A 36 53.39 -20.12 -18.45
CA SER A 36 52.98 -20.66 -19.79
C SER A 36 51.67 -20.25 -20.51
N GLU A 37 51.87 -19.72 -21.73
CA GLU A 37 51.01 -19.32 -22.88
C GLU A 37 50.30 -20.48 -23.65
N PRO A 38 49.62 -20.31 -24.82
CA PRO A 38 48.63 -19.30 -25.29
C PRO A 38 47.38 -19.86 -26.08
N THR A 39 46.26 -19.11 -26.10
CA THR A 39 45.21 -18.90 -27.18
C THR A 39 44.41 -20.08 -27.82
N PRO A 40 43.30 -19.86 -28.59
CA PRO A 40 42.45 -18.67 -28.81
C PRO A 40 40.90 -18.91 -28.71
N GLY A 41 40.11 -17.83 -28.64
CA GLY A 41 38.98 -17.66 -29.57
C GLY A 41 37.52 -17.75 -29.07
N ALA A 42 36.78 -16.65 -29.30
CA ALA A 42 35.34 -16.52 -29.54
C ALA A 42 34.36 -16.35 -28.35
N THR A 43 33.95 -15.09 -28.14
CA THR A 43 32.57 -14.66 -27.82
C THR A 43 32.23 -13.48 -28.77
N PRO A 44 30.97 -13.02 -28.93
CA PRO A 44 29.69 -13.54 -28.44
C PRO A 44 28.60 -13.61 -29.55
N GLY A 45 27.75 -14.64 -29.51
CA GLY A 45 26.46 -14.62 -30.20
C GLY A 45 25.39 -14.07 -29.26
N ALA A 46 25.01 -12.81 -29.43
CA ALA A 46 23.93 -12.17 -28.71
C ALA A 46 22.56 -12.78 -29.07
N PRO A 47 21.64 -13.00 -28.12
CA PRO A 47 20.23 -12.80 -28.37
C PRO A 47 19.91 -11.33 -28.04
N SER A 48 20.02 -10.45 -29.03
CA SER A 48 19.23 -9.22 -29.02
C SER A 48 17.81 -9.56 -29.47
N ALA A 49 16.95 -9.80 -28.50
CA ALA A 49 15.54 -9.49 -28.61
C ALA A 49 15.11 -8.96 -27.25
N GLY A 50 15.53 -7.73 -26.96
CA GLY A 50 14.93 -6.90 -25.93
C GLY A 50 13.48 -6.65 -26.32
N GLY A 51 12.61 -7.60 -26.01
CA GLY A 51 11.19 -7.33 -25.88
C GLY A 51 11.05 -6.40 -24.69
N ALA A 52 10.69 -5.14 -24.95
CA ALA A 52 10.11 -4.30 -23.92
C ALA A 52 9.07 -5.15 -23.17
N PRO A 53 9.06 -5.16 -21.83
CA PRO A 53 8.03 -5.91 -21.11
C PRO A 53 6.69 -5.40 -21.62
N SER A 54 5.97 -6.27 -22.33
CA SER A 54 4.65 -5.95 -22.87
C SER A 54 3.84 -5.37 -21.72
N THR A 55 3.16 -4.26 -21.95
CA THR A 55 2.25 -3.63 -20.97
C THR A 55 1.30 -4.65 -20.35
N GLU A 56 0.92 -5.67 -21.14
CA GLU A 56 0.16 -6.84 -20.74
C GLU A 56 0.83 -7.70 -19.66
N THR A 57 2.15 -7.93 -19.74
CA THR A 57 2.91 -8.68 -18.72
C THR A 57 2.97 -7.89 -17.40
N THR A 58 3.14 -6.57 -17.46
CA THR A 58 3.12 -5.71 -16.26
C THR A 58 1.73 -5.66 -15.63
N ARG A 59 0.67 -5.59 -16.45
CA ARG A 59 -0.72 -5.62 -15.99
C ARG A 59 -1.10 -6.97 -15.38
N GLN A 60 -0.65 -8.07 -15.96
CA GLN A 60 -0.88 -9.40 -15.39
C GLN A 60 -0.15 -9.55 -14.04
N SER A 61 1.05 -8.99 -13.91
CA SER A 61 1.79 -8.94 -12.64
C SER A 61 1.07 -8.11 -11.57
N SER A 62 0.46 -6.97 -11.92
CA SER A 62 -0.29 -6.16 -10.96
C SER A 62 -1.56 -6.86 -10.47
N LEU A 63 -2.32 -7.50 -11.37
CA LEU A 63 -3.49 -8.28 -10.99
C LEU A 63 -3.14 -9.44 -10.05
N GLN A 64 -2.04 -10.15 -10.31
CA GLN A 64 -1.56 -11.22 -9.42
C GLN A 64 -1.20 -10.69 -8.03
N LYS A 65 -0.54 -9.52 -7.94
CA LYS A 65 -0.21 -8.88 -6.65
C LYS A 65 -1.46 -8.50 -5.86
N ILE A 66 -2.48 -7.95 -6.52
CA ILE A 66 -3.75 -7.59 -5.89
C ILE A 66 -4.44 -8.84 -5.33
N MET A 67 -4.52 -9.91 -6.13
CA MET A 67 -5.13 -11.18 -5.69
C MET A 67 -4.36 -11.82 -4.53
N GLN A 68 -3.02 -11.73 -4.53
CA GLN A 68 -2.22 -12.19 -3.41
C GLN A 68 -2.50 -11.39 -2.14
N ARG A 69 -2.59 -10.06 -2.25
CA ARG A 69 -2.90 -9.19 -1.10
C ARG A 69 -4.29 -9.47 -0.54
N LYS A 70 -5.31 -9.65 -1.39
CA LYS A 70 -6.64 -10.07 -0.96
C LYS A 70 -6.58 -11.35 -0.14
N ARG A 71 -5.87 -12.38 -0.63
CA ARG A 71 -5.70 -13.65 0.08
C ARG A 71 -5.04 -13.46 1.46
N ASN A 72 -4.00 -12.62 1.53
CA ASN A 72 -3.33 -12.33 2.79
C ASN A 72 -4.29 -11.65 3.79
N VAL A 73 -5.09 -10.68 3.34
CA VAL A 73 -6.07 -9.98 4.17
C VAL A 73 -7.18 -10.93 4.66
N TRP A 74 -7.61 -11.88 3.83
CA TRP A 74 -8.59 -12.89 4.22
C TRP A 74 -8.07 -13.88 5.26
N GLN A 75 -6.74 -14.02 5.41
CA GLN A 75 -6.12 -14.89 6.41
C GLN A 75 -5.84 -14.19 7.75
N LEU A 76 -6.14 -12.89 7.86
CA LEU A 76 -5.95 -12.16 9.12
C LEU A 76 -6.89 -12.71 10.21
N PRO A 77 -6.50 -12.66 11.48
CA PRO A 77 -7.41 -12.84 12.61
C PRO A 77 -8.65 -11.96 12.47
N HIS A 78 -9.79 -12.48 12.92
CA HIS A 78 -11.08 -11.80 12.82
C HIS A 78 -11.06 -10.37 13.43
N SER A 79 -10.34 -10.17 14.53
CA SER A 79 -10.20 -8.84 15.15
C SER A 79 -9.48 -7.83 14.23
N GLN A 80 -8.47 -8.27 13.48
CA GLN A 80 -7.75 -7.43 12.52
C GLN A 80 -8.59 -7.15 11.27
N LYS A 81 -9.37 -8.13 10.81
CA LYS A 81 -10.36 -7.95 9.74
C LYS A 81 -11.34 -6.82 10.09
N LEU A 82 -11.93 -6.89 11.28
CA LEU A 82 -12.83 -5.86 11.80
C LEU A 82 -12.12 -4.52 11.97
N ALA A 83 -10.92 -4.50 12.54
CA ALA A 83 -10.15 -3.26 12.69
C ALA A 83 -9.89 -2.58 11.33
N LYS A 84 -9.54 -3.33 10.29
CA LYS A 84 -9.38 -2.78 8.94
C LYS A 84 -10.70 -2.22 8.39
N LEU A 85 -11.80 -2.94 8.55
CA LEU A 85 -13.13 -2.47 8.14
C LEU A 85 -13.57 -1.19 8.87
N SER A 86 -13.27 -1.07 10.16
CA SER A 86 -13.64 0.11 10.97
C SER A 86 -13.14 1.42 10.35
N MET A 87 -12.01 1.39 9.64
CA MET A 87 -11.40 2.55 8.98
C MET A 87 -12.16 3.04 7.74
N TYR A 88 -13.01 2.18 7.17
CA TYR A 88 -13.83 2.42 5.98
C TYR A 88 -15.33 2.43 6.29
N SER A 89 -15.70 2.25 7.56
CA SER A 89 -17.08 2.17 8.02
C SER A 89 -17.55 3.44 8.71
N ALA A 90 -18.77 3.86 8.38
CA ALA A 90 -19.41 4.97 9.05
C ALA A 90 -19.71 4.66 10.52
N CYS A 91 -19.55 5.68 11.37
CA CYS A 91 -19.93 5.62 12.77
C CYS A 91 -21.45 5.52 12.89
N GLN A 92 -21.93 4.56 13.68
CA GLN A 92 -23.36 4.29 13.89
C GLN A 92 -23.93 5.02 15.12
N ALA A 93 -23.16 5.90 15.74
CA ALA A 93 -23.64 6.73 16.85
C ALA A 93 -24.65 7.78 16.34
N GLU A 94 -25.68 8.05 17.15
CA GLU A 94 -26.75 8.96 16.79
C GLU A 94 -26.23 10.35 16.42
N GLY A 95 -26.60 10.85 15.24
CA GLY A 95 -26.19 12.16 14.73
C GLY A 95 -24.73 12.27 14.28
N CYS A 96 -23.93 11.19 14.32
CA CYS A 96 -22.54 11.22 13.86
C CYS A 96 -22.45 11.14 12.32
N ARG A 97 -21.51 11.88 11.73
CA ARG A 97 -21.22 11.87 10.27
C ARG A 97 -19.82 11.37 9.94
N CYS A 98 -19.19 10.64 10.86
CA CYS A 98 -17.85 10.12 10.63
C CYS A 98 -17.92 8.90 9.71
N THR A 99 -17.10 8.88 8.66
CA THR A 99 -17.10 7.84 7.62
C THR A 99 -16.06 6.74 7.84
N GLY A 100 -15.25 6.84 8.88
CA GLY A 100 -14.19 5.88 9.15
C GLY A 100 -13.44 6.17 10.44
N TRP A 101 -13.14 5.13 11.19
CA TRP A 101 -12.31 5.23 12.39
C TRP A 101 -10.87 5.62 12.04
N LYS A 102 -10.24 6.44 12.89
CA LYS A 102 -8.86 6.94 12.67
C LYS A 102 -7.97 6.57 13.84
N LEU A 103 -6.83 5.94 13.52
CA LEU A 103 -5.81 5.56 14.50
C LEU A 103 -5.17 6.79 15.18
N PRO A 104 -4.65 6.62 16.40
CA PRO A 104 -3.71 7.54 17.02
C PRO A 104 -2.54 7.96 16.13
N GLU A 105 -2.08 9.20 16.24
CA GLU A 105 -0.98 9.75 15.42
C GLU A 105 0.32 8.93 15.58
N GLU A 106 0.57 8.43 16.79
CA GLU A 106 1.67 7.52 17.11
C GLU A 106 1.66 6.25 16.22
N HIS A 107 0.47 5.80 15.82
CA HIS A 107 0.24 4.57 15.08
C HIS A 107 -0.30 4.84 13.66
N LYS A 108 -0.26 6.07 13.16
CA LYS A 108 -0.86 6.44 11.87
C LYS A 108 -0.32 5.65 10.67
N TYR A 109 0.92 5.20 10.76
CA TYR A 109 1.59 4.40 9.72
C TYR A 109 1.60 2.89 10.04
N ARG A 110 0.96 2.47 11.13
CA ARG A 110 0.83 1.04 11.46
C ARG A 110 -0.21 0.44 10.53
N ASP A 111 0.21 -0.54 9.75
CA ASP A 111 -0.70 -1.34 8.98
C ASP A 111 -1.43 -2.34 9.89
N VAL A 112 -2.76 -2.33 9.82
CA VAL A 112 -3.63 -3.29 10.52
C VAL A 112 -3.49 -4.69 9.92
N GLU A 113 -2.97 -4.80 8.69
CA GLU A 113 -2.56 -6.08 8.08
C GLU A 113 -1.26 -6.65 8.69
N GLY A 114 -0.60 -5.90 9.58
CA GLY A 114 0.60 -6.31 10.30
C GLY A 114 0.31 -6.91 11.67
N THR A 115 1.16 -6.58 12.67
CA THR A 115 1.02 -7.07 14.04
C THR A 115 0.14 -6.19 14.93
N PHE A 116 -0.33 -5.06 14.41
CA PHE A 116 -1.09 -4.10 15.19
C PHE A 116 -2.59 -4.40 15.12
N CYS A 117 -3.26 -4.40 16.26
CA CYS A 117 -4.71 -4.46 16.37
C CYS A 117 -5.14 -3.48 17.46
N PRO A 118 -5.95 -2.44 17.14
CA PRO A 118 -6.49 -1.54 18.14
C PRO A 118 -7.46 -2.27 19.07
N LYS A 119 -7.61 -1.80 20.30
CA LYS A 119 -8.69 -2.28 21.16
C LYS A 119 -10.01 -1.66 20.71
N PHE A 120 -11.10 -2.42 20.72
CA PHE A 120 -12.38 -1.91 20.22
C PHE A 120 -13.01 -0.81 21.09
N THR A 121 -12.51 -0.67 22.31
CA THR A 121 -12.85 0.42 23.24
C THR A 121 -12.10 1.72 22.95
N GLU A 122 -11.12 1.75 22.03
CA GLU A 122 -10.41 2.98 21.67
C GLU A 122 -11.31 3.96 20.92
N GLU A 123 -11.17 5.24 21.22
CA GLU A 123 -11.97 6.31 20.61
C GLU A 123 -11.44 6.73 19.25
N CYS A 124 -12.34 7.10 18.35
CA CYS A 124 -12.00 7.70 17.07
C CYS A 124 -11.26 9.02 17.28
N ARG A 125 -10.20 9.25 16.50
CA ARG A 125 -9.44 10.52 16.58
C ARG A 125 -10.01 11.65 15.71
N ASN A 126 -11.06 11.40 14.93
CA ASN A 126 -11.66 12.44 14.10
C ASN A 126 -12.19 13.59 14.99
N SER A 127 -12.05 14.85 14.58
CA SER A 127 -12.44 16.00 15.42
C SER A 127 -13.95 15.99 15.75
N HIS A 128 -14.76 15.49 14.83
CA HIS A 128 -16.21 15.39 14.94
C HIS A 128 -16.71 14.00 15.34
N CYS A 129 -15.83 13.10 15.79
CA CYS A 129 -16.19 11.78 16.31
C CYS A 129 -15.21 11.33 17.39
N LYS A 130 -15.74 11.05 18.58
CA LYS A 130 -15.00 10.48 19.72
C LYS A 130 -15.60 9.15 20.18
N HIS A 131 -16.33 8.49 19.30
CA HIS A 131 -16.96 7.21 19.60
C HIS A 131 -15.95 6.07 19.48
N SER A 132 -16.23 4.97 20.20
CA SER A 132 -15.40 3.77 20.19
C SER A 132 -15.32 3.13 18.80
N VAL A 133 -14.29 2.31 18.54
CA VAL A 133 -14.21 1.47 17.33
C VAL A 133 -15.47 0.60 17.21
N ASP A 134 -16.02 0.08 18.31
CA ASP A 134 -17.28 -0.69 18.31
C ASP A 134 -18.44 0.09 17.65
N SER A 135 -18.51 1.42 17.84
CA SER A 135 -19.54 2.24 17.18
C SER A 135 -19.36 2.31 15.66
N HIS A 136 -18.17 2.01 15.15
CA HIS A 136 -17.89 1.85 13.73
C HIS A 136 -18.09 0.41 13.23
N LEU A 137 -18.29 -0.56 14.12
CA LEU A 137 -18.40 -1.99 13.81
C LEU A 137 -19.76 -2.60 14.16
N SER A 138 -20.63 -1.87 14.87
CA SER A 138 -21.90 -2.40 15.37
C SER A 138 -22.81 -2.99 14.28
N HIS A 139 -22.75 -2.47 13.05
CA HIS A 139 -23.49 -2.98 11.88
C HIS A 139 -22.85 -4.22 11.23
N LEU A 140 -21.66 -4.63 11.69
CA LEU A 140 -20.89 -5.79 11.19
C LEU A 140 -20.80 -6.92 12.23
N ALA A 141 -21.50 -6.82 13.36
CA ALA A 141 -21.38 -7.80 14.44
C ALA A 141 -21.80 -9.23 14.04
N ASP A 142 -22.81 -9.35 13.16
CA ASP A 142 -23.40 -10.63 12.75
C ASP A 142 -23.11 -10.99 11.28
N ILE A 143 -22.06 -10.39 10.68
CA ILE A 143 -21.71 -10.64 9.28
C ILE A 143 -21.00 -11.99 9.12
N GLU A 144 -21.36 -12.73 8.08
CA GLU A 144 -20.70 -14.00 7.75
C GLU A 144 -19.26 -13.76 7.27
N GLU A 145 -18.37 -14.73 7.51
CA GLU A 145 -16.95 -14.60 7.15
C GLU A 145 -16.74 -14.40 5.64
N GLU A 146 -17.57 -15.02 4.79
CA GLU A 146 -17.50 -14.82 3.34
C GLU A 146 -17.82 -13.37 2.94
N GLN A 147 -18.87 -12.79 3.53
CA GLN A 147 -19.25 -11.40 3.30
C GLN A 147 -18.20 -10.43 3.84
N LEU A 148 -17.64 -10.73 5.02
CA LEU A 148 -16.52 -9.98 5.61
C LEU A 148 -15.30 -9.96 4.67
N ASN A 149 -14.94 -11.12 4.11
CA ASN A 149 -13.86 -11.25 3.13
C ASN A 149 -14.17 -10.49 1.83
N GLY A 150 -15.43 -10.45 1.39
CA GLY A 150 -15.89 -9.64 0.27
C GLY A 150 -15.68 -8.14 0.47
N LEU A 151 -16.05 -7.62 1.65
CA LEU A 151 -15.82 -6.22 2.02
C LEU A 151 -14.32 -5.89 2.08
N LEU A 152 -13.52 -6.77 2.70
CA LEU A 152 -12.06 -6.62 2.74
C LEU A 152 -11.44 -6.64 1.33
N GLY A 153 -11.94 -7.50 0.44
CA GLY A 153 -11.51 -7.54 -0.95
C GLY A 153 -11.75 -6.20 -1.66
N THR A 154 -12.91 -5.58 -1.40
CA THR A 154 -13.26 -4.25 -1.92
C THR A 154 -12.33 -3.17 -1.37
N ILE A 155 -11.99 -3.20 -0.08
CA ILE A 155 -11.02 -2.27 0.50
C ILE A 155 -9.66 -2.37 -0.19
N VAL A 156 -9.17 -3.59 -0.45
CA VAL A 156 -7.90 -3.80 -1.16
C VAL A 156 -7.97 -3.20 -2.58
N ASP A 157 -9.10 -3.31 -3.26
CA ASP A 157 -9.31 -2.71 -4.58
C ASP A 157 -9.27 -1.17 -4.52
N VAL A 158 -9.95 -0.56 -3.54
CA VAL A 158 -9.98 0.90 -3.33
C VAL A 158 -8.59 1.44 -3.00
N GLU A 159 -7.84 0.77 -2.13
CA GLU A 159 -6.46 1.15 -1.82
C GLU A 159 -5.54 1.04 -3.04
N ASN A 160 -5.74 0.00 -3.87
CA ASN A 160 -5.02 -0.15 -5.11
C ASN A 160 -5.39 0.95 -6.13
N LEU A 161 -6.67 1.27 -6.28
CA LEU A 161 -7.14 2.37 -7.13
C LEU A 161 -6.54 3.71 -6.69
N PHE A 162 -6.48 3.97 -5.38
CA PHE A 162 -5.85 5.17 -4.84
C PHE A 162 -4.35 5.27 -5.19
N MET A 163 -3.61 4.16 -5.06
CA MET A 163 -2.21 4.08 -5.47
C MET A 163 -2.02 4.30 -6.98
N SER A 164 -2.86 3.66 -7.80
CA SER A 164 -2.85 3.83 -9.27
C SER A 164 -3.16 5.28 -9.67
N MET A 165 -4.24 5.86 -9.15
CA MET A 165 -4.64 7.25 -9.39
C MET A 165 -3.55 8.26 -9.01
N SER A 166 -2.79 7.99 -7.93
CA SER A 166 -1.72 8.87 -7.46
C SER A 166 -0.51 8.90 -8.40
N ARG A 167 -0.28 7.81 -9.15
CA ARG A 167 0.85 7.66 -10.08
C ARG A 167 0.46 7.88 -11.54
N GLU A 168 -0.84 7.99 -11.82
CA GLU A 168 -1.38 8.16 -13.17
C GLU A 168 -1.15 9.59 -13.67
N GLU A 169 -0.55 9.68 -14.87
CA GLU A 169 -0.24 10.93 -15.55
C GLU A 169 -1.31 11.28 -16.59
N ASP A 170 -1.96 10.28 -17.20
CA ASP A 170 -3.01 10.52 -18.18
C ASP A 170 -4.29 11.04 -17.51
N SER A 171 -4.72 12.23 -17.91
CA SER A 171 -5.82 12.93 -17.25
C SER A 171 -7.18 12.24 -17.43
N ASP A 172 -7.40 11.57 -18.56
CA ASP A 172 -8.67 10.90 -18.84
C ASP A 172 -8.75 9.56 -18.10
N THR A 173 -7.67 8.78 -18.08
CA THR A 173 -7.56 7.57 -17.25
C THR A 173 -7.68 7.91 -15.76
N LYS A 174 -7.07 9.00 -15.31
CA LYS A 174 -7.19 9.47 -13.92
C LYS A 174 -8.63 9.82 -13.54
N LYS A 175 -9.43 10.42 -14.44
CA LYS A 175 -10.86 10.66 -14.21
C LYS A 175 -11.63 9.34 -14.06
N VAL A 176 -11.29 8.32 -14.85
CA VAL A 176 -11.90 6.99 -14.71
C VAL A 176 -11.55 6.38 -13.36
N TYR A 177 -10.28 6.44 -12.93
CA TYR A 177 -9.88 5.95 -11.61
C TYR A 177 -10.57 6.72 -10.47
N TYR A 178 -10.71 8.04 -10.60
CA TYR A 178 -11.44 8.85 -9.63
C TYR A 178 -12.93 8.50 -9.55
N PHE A 179 -13.57 8.16 -10.69
CA PHE A 179 -14.98 7.75 -10.70
C PHE A 179 -15.21 6.36 -10.10
N LEU A 180 -14.22 5.46 -10.21
CA LEU A 180 -14.29 4.11 -9.64
C LEU A 180 -13.94 4.07 -8.15
N PHE A 181 -13.20 5.06 -7.66
CA PHE A 181 -12.82 5.23 -6.26
C PHE A 181 -13.97 5.85 -5.46
#